data_AF-A0A1V5W6Q0-F1
#
_entry.id   AF-A0A1V5W6Q0-F1
#
_cell.length_a   1.000
_cell.length_b   1.000
_cell.length_c   1.000
_cell.angle_alpha   90.00
_cell.angle_beta   90.00
_cell.angle_gamma   90.00
#
_symmetry.space_group_name_H-M   'P 1'
#
loop_
_entity.id
_entity.type
_entity.pdbx_description
1 polymer ?
#
loop_
_entity_poly.entity_id
_entity_poly.type
_entity_poly.pdbx_seq_one_letter_code
_entity_poly.pdbx_strand_id
1 'polypeptide(L)'
;MVERVNGIIKNKTIKINEYNNKDEMQEELLKFLMYYILYRRHGSLRKELNVKTPFDAIEKWFEIKPEIFLQKPDEFKNKVLSLKIINTSYHKQPCET
;
A
#
# COMPACT_ATOMS: atom_id res chain seq x y z
N MET A 1 -15.93 5.19 -0.91
CA MET A 1 -14.71 4.81 -0.15
C MET A 1 -13.51 4.68 -1.08
N VAL A 2 -13.61 3.90 -2.15
CA VAL A 2 -12.55 3.71 -3.18
C VAL A 2 -12.19 5.01 -3.91
N GLU A 3 -13.19 5.78 -4.35
CA GLU A 3 -12.97 7.05 -5.08
C GLU A 3 -12.15 8.07 -4.27
N ARG A 4 -12.40 8.14 -2.95
CA ARG A 4 -11.64 9.01 -2.05
C ARG A 4 -10.17 8.57 -1.97
N VAL A 5 -9.91 7.27 -1.91
CA VAL A 5 -8.54 6.73 -1.90
C VAL A 5 -7.86 6.98 -3.25
N ASN A 6 -8.55 6.78 -4.36
CA ASN A 6 -8.04 7.11 -5.70
C ASN A 6 -7.68 8.59 -5.83
N GLY A 7 -8.50 9.48 -5.27
CA GLY A 7 -8.20 10.90 -5.17
C GLY A 7 -6.93 11.18 -4.36
N ILE A 8 -6.74 10.48 -3.24
CA ILE A 8 -5.53 10.61 -2.40
C ILE A 8 -4.28 10.14 -3.18
N ILE A 9 -4.35 8.99 -3.85
CA ILE A 9 -3.25 8.46 -4.66
C ILE A 9 -2.89 9.47 -5.74
N LYS A 10 -3.87 9.90 -6.55
CA LYS A 10 -3.68 10.85 -7.64
C LYS A 10 -3.06 12.18 -7.15
N ASN A 11 -3.58 12.71 -6.05
CA ASN A 11 -3.11 13.99 -5.49
C ASN A 11 -1.74 13.89 -4.80
N LYS A 12 -1.26 12.69 -4.43
CA LYS A 12 0.03 12.48 -3.77
C LYS A 12 1.11 11.90 -4.67
N THR A 13 0.77 11.51 -5.90
CA THR A 13 1.69 10.94 -6.88
C THR A 13 1.56 11.68 -8.23
N ILE A 14 0.62 11.25 -9.06
CA ILE A 14 0.43 11.64 -10.48
C ILE A 14 0.29 13.15 -10.72
N LYS A 15 -0.24 13.91 -9.76
CA LYS A 15 -0.42 15.36 -9.90
C LYS A 15 0.74 16.22 -9.40
N ILE A 16 1.71 15.64 -8.69
CA ILE A 16 2.82 16.38 -8.09
C ILE A 16 4.09 16.22 -8.92
N ASN A 17 4.30 15.02 -9.46
CA ASN A 17 5.50 14.67 -10.20
C ASN A 17 5.15 14.43 -11.67
N GLU A 18 6.03 14.88 -12.55
CA GLU A 18 6.09 14.39 -13.93
C GLU A 18 7.01 13.17 -13.97
N TYR A 19 6.63 12.16 -14.75
CA TYR A 19 7.40 10.93 -14.89
C TYR A 19 7.87 10.79 -16.34
N ASN A 20 9.13 10.40 -16.52
CA ASN A 20 9.71 10.24 -17.85
C ASN A 20 9.19 8.98 -18.54
N ASN A 21 8.79 7.97 -17.76
CA ASN A 21 8.27 6.71 -18.26
C ASN A 21 7.35 6.03 -17.23
N LYS A 22 6.70 4.95 -17.68
CA LYS A 22 5.77 4.16 -16.88
C LYS A 22 6.43 3.50 -15.67
N ASP A 23 7.69 3.07 -15.80
CA ASP A 23 8.40 2.34 -14.75
C ASP A 23 8.71 3.25 -13.56
N GLU A 24 9.13 4.49 -13.83
CA GLU A 24 9.34 5.54 -12.82
C GLU A 24 8.04 5.86 -12.06
N MET A 25 6.92 6.02 -12.79
CA MET A 25 5.61 6.23 -12.18
C MET A 25 5.20 5.04 -11.30
N GLN A 26 5.48 3.81 -11.74
CA GLN A 26 5.13 2.60 -11.00
C GLN A 26 5.98 2.46 -9.73
N GLU A 27 7.27 2.77 -9.78
CA GLU A 27 8.16 2.76 -8.63
C GLU A 27 7.69 3.76 -7.55
N GLU A 28 7.37 4.99 -7.96
CA GLU A 28 6.87 6.02 -7.04
C GLU A 28 5.49 5.66 -6.48
N LEU A 29 4.61 5.09 -7.29
CA LEU A 29 3.31 4.59 -6.82
C LEU A 29 3.49 3.48 -5.76
N LEU A 30 4.41 2.54 -5.98
CA LEU A 30 4.69 1.48 -5.02
C LEU A 30 5.28 2.03 -3.72
N LYS A 31 6.24 2.97 -3.79
CA LYS A 31 6.76 3.67 -2.61
C LYS A 31 5.64 4.35 -1.83
N PHE A 32 4.71 5.02 -2.52
CA PHE A 32 3.56 5.65 -1.89
C PHE A 32 2.65 4.63 -1.20
N LEU A 33 2.31 3.52 -1.87
CA LEU A 33 1.44 2.49 -1.29
C LEU A 33 2.08 1.82 -0.06
N MET A 34 3.37 1.50 -0.12
CA MET A 34 4.12 0.99 1.02
C MET A 34 4.07 1.97 2.20
N TYR A 35 4.33 3.26 1.92
CA TYR A 35 4.22 4.31 2.93
C TYR A 35 2.81 4.41 3.52
N TYR A 36 1.80 4.35 2.66
CA TYR A 36 0.40 4.44 3.05
C TYR A 36 0.01 3.32 4.02
N ILE A 37 0.40 2.07 3.71
CA ILE A 37 0.04 0.91 4.54
C ILE A 37 0.81 0.91 5.86
N LEU A 38 2.14 1.11 5.80
CA LEU A 38 3.02 0.87 6.95
C LEU A 38 3.17 2.06 7.89
N TYR A 39 3.05 3.30 7.39
CA TYR A 39 3.48 4.47 8.14
C TYR A 39 2.46 5.61 8.18
N ARG A 40 1.56 5.70 7.19
CA ARG A 40 0.56 6.77 7.17
C ARG A 40 -0.40 6.61 8.34
N ARG A 41 -0.61 7.71 9.06
CA ARG A 41 -1.56 7.74 10.18
C ARG A 41 -2.98 8.05 9.72
N HIS A 42 -3.94 7.35 10.30
CA HIS A 42 -5.36 7.51 10.00
C HIS A 42 -6.12 7.90 11.26
N GLY A 43 -6.69 9.12 11.26
CA GLY A 43 -7.47 9.61 12.40
C GLY A 43 -8.72 8.77 12.69
N SER A 44 -9.35 8.21 11.66
CA SER A 44 -10.51 7.30 11.82
C SER A 44 -10.13 6.02 12.55
N LEU A 45 -9.02 5.38 12.16
CA LEU A 45 -8.54 4.16 12.82
C LEU A 45 -8.21 4.40 14.31
N ARG A 46 -7.69 5.58 14.65
CA ARG A 46 -7.45 5.94 16.05
C ARG A 46 -8.75 6.06 16.84
N LYS A 47 -9.82 6.57 16.23
CA LYS A 47 -11.13 6.71 16.89
C LYS A 47 -11.84 5.37 17.06
N GLU A 48 -11.77 4.51 16.05
CA GLU A 48 -12.54 3.26 16.00
C GLU A 48 -11.81 2.08 16.66
N LEU A 49 -10.50 1.95 16.41
CA LEU A 49 -9.71 0.79 16.84
C LEU A 49 -8.56 1.15 17.79
N ASN A 50 -8.36 2.44 18.09
CA ASN A 50 -7.21 2.96 18.85
C ASN A 50 -5.84 2.55 18.27
N VAL A 51 -5.76 2.46 16.94
CA VAL A 51 -4.52 2.17 16.21
C VAL A 51 -4.15 3.34 15.29
N LYS A 52 -2.88 3.45 14.89
CA LYS A 52 -2.41 4.65 14.17
C LYS A 52 -2.33 4.41 12.67
N THR A 53 -1.86 3.24 12.23
CA THR A 53 -1.64 2.93 10.82
C THR A 53 -2.59 1.84 10.31
N PRO A 54 -2.77 1.70 8.98
CA PRO A 54 -3.48 0.56 8.41
C PRO A 54 -2.84 -0.78 8.79
N PHE A 55 -1.51 -0.85 8.87
CA PHE A 55 -0.82 -2.07 9.29
C PHE A 55 -1.11 -2.43 10.75
N ASP A 56 -1.10 -1.45 11.67
CA ASP A 56 -1.49 -1.68 13.08
C ASP A 56 -2.92 -2.25 13.17
N ALA A 57 -3.82 -1.83 12.27
CA ALA A 57 -5.18 -2.37 12.22
C ALA A 57 -5.18 -3.84 11.78
N ILE A 58 -4.30 -4.22 10.82
CA ILE A 58 -4.13 -5.62 10.41
C ILE A 58 -3.63 -6.47 11.59
N GLU A 59 -2.62 -6.00 12.32
CA GLU A 59 -2.10 -6.69 13.52
C GLU A 59 -3.21 -6.91 14.54
N LYS A 60 -3.97 -5.86 14.85
CA LYS A 60 -5.07 -5.93 15.81
C LYS A 60 -6.20 -6.85 15.35
N TRP A 61 -6.54 -6.84 14.07
CA TRP A 61 -7.55 -7.77 13.53
C TRP A 61 -7.08 -9.22 13.54
N PHE A 62 -5.79 -9.45 13.32
CA PHE A 62 -5.20 -10.78 13.41
C PHE A 62 -5.24 -11.33 14.83
N GLU A 63 -5.05 -10.49 15.86
CA GLU A 63 -5.23 -10.89 17.26
C GLU A 63 -6.68 -11.30 17.58
N ILE A 64 -7.66 -10.59 16.99
CA ILE A 64 -9.09 -10.84 17.25
C ILE A 64 -9.59 -12.08 16.50
N LYS A 65 -9.18 -12.23 15.25
CA LYS A 65 -9.72 -13.24 14.33
C LYS A 65 -8.67 -13.73 13.34
N PRO A 66 -7.66 -14.49 13.78
CA PRO A 66 -6.54 -14.91 12.92
C PRO A 66 -6.98 -15.76 11.72
N GLU A 67 -8.09 -16.48 11.83
CA GLU A 67 -8.58 -17.42 10.81
C GLU A 67 -9.05 -16.78 9.50
N ILE A 68 -9.31 -15.46 9.48
CA ILE A 68 -9.66 -14.76 8.23
C ILE A 68 -8.42 -14.41 7.39
N PHE A 69 -7.22 -14.60 7.93
CA PHE A 69 -5.97 -14.25 7.29
C PHE A 69 -5.26 -15.50 6.77
N LEU A 70 -4.77 -15.41 5.53
CA LEU A 70 -4.02 -16.50 4.88
C LEU A 70 -2.55 -16.58 5.34
N GLN A 71 -2.04 -15.52 5.98
CA GLN A 71 -0.64 -15.40 6.39
C GLN A 71 -0.53 -14.46 7.58
N LYS A 72 0.60 -14.53 8.29
CA LYS A 72 0.84 -13.67 9.45
C LYS A 72 1.11 -12.22 9.04
N PRO A 73 0.74 -11.22 9.88
CA PRO A 73 1.04 -9.81 9.62
C PRO A 73 2.54 -9.55 9.38
N ASP A 74 3.44 -10.19 10.12
CA ASP A 74 4.89 -10.05 9.94
C ASP A 74 5.37 -10.56 8.58
N GLU A 75 4.86 -11.70 8.13
CA GLU A 75 5.16 -12.26 6.81
C GLU A 75 4.67 -11.31 5.71
N PHE A 76 3.48 -10.75 5.87
CA PHE A 76 2.95 -9.73 4.97
C PHE A 76 3.84 -8.48 4.94
N LYS A 77 4.25 -7.98 6.11
CA LYS A 77 5.13 -6.80 6.22
C LYS A 77 6.45 -7.01 5.50
N ASN A 78 7.08 -8.17 5.69
CA ASN A 78 8.32 -8.53 5.01
C ASN A 78 8.13 -8.60 3.49
N LYS A 79 7.01 -9.17 3.01
CA LYS A 79 6.66 -9.15 1.59
C LYS A 79 6.53 -7.73 1.06
N VAL A 80 5.80 -6.85 1.75
CA VAL A 80 5.64 -5.44 1.35
C VAL A 80 7.00 -4.73 1.28
N LEU A 81 7.87 -4.92 2.28
CA LEU A 81 9.21 -4.33 2.28
C LEU A 81 10.10 -4.87 1.15
N SER A 82 9.94 -6.14 0.78
CA SER A 82 10.68 -6.77 -0.31
C SER A 82 10.24 -6.33 -1.72
N LEU A 83 9.07 -5.69 -1.88
CA LEU A 83 8.58 -5.24 -3.19
C LEU A 83 9.51 -4.24 -3.87
N LYS A 84 10.30 -3.47 -3.10
CA LYS A 84 11.34 -2.60 -3.67
C LYS A 84 12.41 -3.35 -4.46
N ILE A 85 12.64 -4.63 -4.16
CA ILE A 85 13.69 -5.47 -4.75
C ILE A 85 13.22 -6.12 -6.07
N ILE A 86 11.92 -6.35 -6.22
CA ILE A 86 11.33 -7.10 -7.35
C ILE A 86 11.06 -6.20 -8.57
N ASN A 87 11.06 -4.87 -8.40
CA ASN A 87 10.71 -3.91 -9.46
C ASN A 87 11.64 -3.91 -10.69
N THR A 88 12.79 -4.58 -10.63
CA THR A 88 13.74 -4.70 -11.76
C THR A 88 13.31 -5.74 -12.80
N SER A 89 12.26 -6.51 -12.55
CA SER A 89 11.86 -7.65 -13.40
C SER A 89 10.35 -7.64 -13.70
N TYR A 90 9.83 -6.61 -14.36
CA TYR A 90 8.46 -6.69 -14.89
C TYR A 90 8.43 -7.21 -16.32
N HIS A 91 7.90 -8.43 -16.48
CA HIS A 91 7.31 -8.83 -17.75
C HIS A 91 6.12 -7.90 -18.03
N LYS A 92 6.20 -7.16 -19.14
CA LYS A 92 5.12 -6.30 -19.62
C LYS A 92 3.90 -7.18 -19.89
N GLN A 93 2.81 -6.97 -19.15
CA GLN A 93 1.51 -7.50 -19.57
C GLN A 93 1.16 -6.85 -20.93
N PRO A 94 0.75 -7.63 -21.93
CA PRO A 94 0.31 -7.07 -23.21
C PRO A 94 -0.90 -6.16 -22.96
N CYS A 95 -0.91 -4.97 -23.56
CA CYS A 95 -2.07 -4.10 -23.53
C CYS A 95 -3.19 -4.79 -24.34
N GLU A 96 -4.34 -5.03 -23.71
CA GLU A 96 -5.56 -5.37 -24.45
C GLU A 96 -5.97 -4.14 -25.27
N THR A 97 -6.24 -4.37 -26.56
CA THR A 97 -6.54 -3.34 -27.58
C THR A 97 -8.04 -3.16 -27.71
#